data_AF-A0A1R3T0K9-F1
#
_entry.id   AF-A0A1R3T0K9-F1
#
_cell.length_a   1.000
_cell.length_b   1.000
_cell.length_c   1.000
_cell.angle_alpha   90.00
_cell.angle_beta   90.00
_cell.angle_gamma   90.00
#
_symmetry.space_group_name_H-M   'P 1'
#
loop_
_entity.id
_entity.type
_entity.pdbx_description
1 polymer ?
#
loop_
_entity_poly.entity_id
_entity_poly.type
_entity_poly.pdbx_seq_one_letter_code
_entity_poly.pdbx_strand_id
1 'polypeptide(L)'
;MLNIADILPRYTQLNTIVAEVSRRQSIEFIQQQLVVDFYTQFNNIQAFEAMLISLTMQAESERYKTLTESLSTEIQNNIRLISSNNNVLENLNIEETCDKFANQYDTQISDQLHITQQHWKELSEVNNSLDAIGFRQHTEQEEIRLWERHETLSEKYNSEKTILDEWYEKQNIARKTAEKYRENYFPKLLSLSNKLIHYISPQKNRAVKNKSYFYNCYGKEGILHRKSRLK
;
A
#
# COMPACT_ATOMS: atom_id res chain seq x y z
N MET A 1 11.06 12.51 2.84
CA MET A 1 12.48 12.10 2.95
C MET A 1 12.50 10.85 3.82
N LEU A 2 13.16 9.78 3.40
CA LEU A 2 13.23 8.51 4.17
C LEU A 2 14.03 8.71 5.46
N ASN A 3 13.50 8.28 6.61
CA ASN A 3 14.20 8.30 7.91
C ASN A 3 14.32 6.87 8.48
N ILE A 4 15.40 6.60 9.23
CA ILE A 4 15.60 5.31 9.88
C ILE A 4 14.50 4.99 10.91
N ALA A 5 13.91 6.03 11.53
CA ALA A 5 12.77 5.89 12.40
C ALA A 5 11.53 5.35 11.66
N ASP A 6 11.44 5.54 10.35
CA ASP A 6 10.34 5.04 9.52
C ASP A 6 10.61 3.63 9.00
N ILE A 7 11.86 3.30 8.67
CA ILE A 7 12.20 2.01 8.05
C ILE A 7 12.25 0.85 9.04
N LEU A 8 12.76 1.07 10.25
CA LEU A 8 12.89 0.03 11.27
C LEU A 8 11.54 -0.62 11.62
N PRO A 9 10.49 0.12 12.03
CA PRO A 9 9.19 -0.47 12.34
C PRO A 9 8.53 -1.12 11.12
N ARG A 10 8.79 -0.61 9.91
CA ARG A 10 8.29 -1.23 8.66
C ARG A 10 8.95 -2.57 8.38
N TYR A 11 10.24 -2.72 8.65
CA TYR A 11 10.91 -4.03 8.55
C TYR A 11 10.39 -5.01 9.60
N THR A 12 10.17 -4.57 10.85
CA THR A 12 9.55 -5.40 11.88
C THR A 12 8.17 -5.88 11.42
N GLN A 13 7.32 -4.98 10.91
CA GLN A 13 6.01 -5.34 10.36
C GLN A 13 6.13 -6.32 9.18
N LEU A 14 7.06 -6.07 8.26
CA LEU A 14 7.33 -6.96 7.13
C LEU A 14 7.73 -8.36 7.60
N ASN A 15 8.60 -8.46 8.61
CA ASN A 15 9.02 -9.74 9.19
C ASN A 15 7.86 -10.50 9.82
N THR A 16 6.96 -9.81 10.52
CA THR A 16 5.72 -10.40 11.05
C THR A 16 4.86 -10.96 9.92
N ILE A 17 4.64 -10.18 8.83
CA ILE A 17 3.85 -10.63 7.68
C ILE A 17 4.49 -11.86 7.03
N VAL A 18 5.79 -11.84 6.76
CA VAL A 18 6.50 -12.98 6.15
C VAL A 18 6.32 -14.24 7.01
N ALA A 19 6.48 -14.13 8.33
CA ALA A 19 6.32 -15.25 9.25
C ALA A 19 4.88 -15.79 9.28
N GLU A 20 3.89 -14.90 9.35
CA GLU A 20 2.47 -15.26 9.37
C GLU A 20 2.01 -15.92 8.07
N VAL A 21 2.37 -15.32 6.93
CA VAL A 21 2.03 -15.83 5.60
C VAL A 21 2.71 -17.19 5.38
N SER A 22 3.97 -17.35 5.77
CA SER A 22 4.69 -18.62 5.67
C SER A 22 4.01 -19.72 6.50
N ARG A 23 3.58 -19.40 7.74
CA ARG A 23 2.89 -20.35 8.62
C ARG A 23 1.51 -20.72 8.10
N ARG A 24 0.75 -19.75 7.59
CA ARG A 24 -0.60 -19.94 7.06
C ARG A 24 -0.63 -20.53 5.66
N GLN A 25 0.46 -20.40 4.91
CA GLN A 25 0.56 -20.74 3.49
C GLN A 25 -0.48 -19.99 2.62
N SER A 26 -0.87 -18.80 3.05
CA SER A 26 -1.87 -17.96 2.38
C SER A 26 -1.57 -16.49 2.67
N ILE A 27 -1.87 -15.61 1.72
CA ILE A 27 -1.67 -14.17 1.86
C ILE A 27 -2.99 -13.42 1.68
N GLU A 28 -3.27 -12.46 2.56
CA GLU A 28 -4.39 -11.53 2.40
C GLU A 28 -4.00 -10.36 1.49
N PHE A 29 -4.99 -9.75 0.82
CA PHE A 29 -4.73 -8.64 -0.09
C PHE A 29 -4.00 -7.48 0.60
N ILE A 30 -4.39 -7.14 1.83
CA ILE A 30 -3.72 -6.08 2.60
C ILE A 30 -2.25 -6.41 2.91
N GLN A 31 -1.92 -7.69 3.13
CA GLN A 31 -0.55 -8.14 3.39
C GLN A 31 0.29 -8.06 2.09
N GLN A 32 -0.30 -8.47 0.97
CA GLN A 32 0.31 -8.33 -0.35
C GLN A 32 0.57 -6.85 -0.68
N GLN A 33 -0.39 -5.97 -0.42
CA GLN A 33 -0.25 -4.53 -0.62
C GLN A 33 0.94 -3.97 0.16
N LEU A 34 1.04 -4.30 1.45
CA LEU A 34 2.14 -3.88 2.31
C LEU A 34 3.51 -4.36 1.80
N VAL A 35 3.58 -5.60 1.30
CA VAL A 35 4.80 -6.18 0.72
C VAL A 35 5.25 -5.41 -0.53
N VAL A 36 4.33 -5.13 -1.46
CA VAL A 36 4.64 -4.40 -2.70
C VAL A 36 4.95 -2.93 -2.44
N ASP A 37 4.17 -2.27 -1.58
CA ASP A 37 4.38 -0.88 -1.20
C ASP A 37 5.74 -0.70 -0.52
N PHE A 38 6.11 -1.64 0.36
CA PHE A 38 7.44 -1.68 0.97
C PHE A 38 8.53 -1.76 -0.11
N TYR A 39 8.47 -2.75 -1.00
CA TYR A 39 9.48 -2.87 -2.05
C TYR A 39 9.57 -1.59 -2.90
N THR A 40 8.43 -1.03 -3.30
CA THR A 40 8.36 0.17 -4.14
C THR A 40 8.99 1.38 -3.45
N GLN A 41 8.77 1.53 -2.15
CA GLN A 41 9.34 2.62 -1.37
C GLN A 41 10.86 2.49 -1.14
N PHE A 42 11.35 1.27 -0.91
CA PHE A 42 12.72 1.03 -0.47
C PHE A 42 13.67 0.51 -1.55
N ASN A 43 13.20 0.24 -2.77
CA ASN A 43 14.05 -0.24 -3.86
C ASN A 43 15.06 0.81 -4.38
N ASN A 44 14.88 2.08 -4.03
CA ASN A 44 15.81 3.16 -4.38
C ASN A 44 17.00 3.17 -3.41
N ILE A 45 18.09 2.53 -3.83
CA ILE A 45 19.35 2.43 -3.06
C ILE A 45 19.92 3.82 -2.74
N GLN A 46 19.82 4.80 -3.64
CA GLN A 46 20.38 6.15 -3.39
C GLN A 46 19.65 6.86 -2.25
N ALA A 47 18.33 6.71 -2.18
CA ALA A 47 17.53 7.26 -1.08
C ALA A 47 17.90 6.58 0.26
N PHE A 48 18.19 5.28 0.23
CA PHE A 48 18.64 4.52 1.39
C PHE A 48 20.04 4.96 1.86
N GLU A 49 21.01 5.13 0.96
CA GLU A 49 22.35 5.63 1.27
C GLU A 49 22.29 7.06 1.86
N ALA A 50 21.48 7.95 1.26
CA ALA A 50 21.32 9.32 1.74
C ALA A 50 20.74 9.36 3.18
N MET A 51 19.78 8.48 3.49
CA MET A 51 19.23 8.31 4.83
C MET A 51 20.31 7.87 5.83
N LEU A 52 21.16 6.89 5.49
CA LEU A 52 22.25 6.44 6.35
C LEU A 52 23.28 7.56 6.62
N ILE A 53 23.62 8.34 5.58
CA ILE A 53 24.52 9.50 5.71
C ILE A 53 23.90 10.56 6.63
N SER A 54 22.64 10.91 6.41
CA SER A 54 21.90 11.87 7.24
C SER A 54 21.87 11.44 8.70
N LEU A 55 21.61 10.15 8.97
CA LEU A 55 21.63 9.60 10.32
C LEU A 55 23.02 9.73 10.96
N THR A 56 24.08 9.47 10.21
CA THR A 56 25.48 9.59 10.68
C THR A 56 25.83 11.05 11.04
N MET A 57 25.24 12.02 10.34
CA MET A 57 25.47 13.45 10.58
C MET A 57 24.66 13.99 11.77
N GLN A 58 23.47 13.45 12.02
CA GLN A 58 22.52 13.99 13.01
C GLN A 58 22.54 13.25 14.36
N ALA A 59 22.89 11.97 14.39
CA ALA A 59 22.86 11.17 15.60
C ALA A 59 24.21 11.18 16.34
N GLU A 60 24.15 11.15 17.67
CA GLU A 60 25.31 10.81 18.48
C GLU A 60 25.81 9.40 18.12
N SER A 61 27.12 9.17 18.26
CA SER A 61 27.79 7.94 17.82
C SER A 61 27.11 6.67 18.35
N GLU A 62 26.64 6.70 19.60
CA GLU A 62 25.99 5.55 20.25
C GLU A 62 24.58 5.30 19.70
N ARG A 63 23.81 6.37 19.47
CA ARG A 63 22.48 6.29 18.88
C ARG A 63 22.52 5.82 17.43
N TYR A 64 23.47 6.31 16.65
CA TYR A 64 23.72 5.84 15.28
C TYR A 64 24.00 4.33 15.25
N LYS A 65 24.92 3.87 16.12
CA LYS A 65 25.30 2.47 16.22
C LYS A 65 24.11 1.58 16.60
N THR A 66 23.38 1.96 17.65
CA THR A 66 22.20 1.20 18.11
C THR A 66 21.14 1.05 17.03
N LEU A 67 20.82 2.14 16.31
CA LEU A 67 19.80 2.12 15.26
C LEU A 67 20.24 1.31 14.04
N THR A 68 21.51 1.40 13.64
CA THR A 68 22.04 0.62 12.51
C THR A 68 22.17 -0.86 12.85
N GLU A 69 22.54 -1.23 14.09
CA GLU A 69 22.54 -2.61 14.57
C GLU A 69 21.12 -3.21 14.63
N SER A 70 20.15 -2.45 15.12
CA SER A 70 18.74 -2.85 15.13
C SER A 70 18.22 -3.09 13.71
N LEU A 71 18.48 -2.14 12.80
CA LEU A 71 18.07 -2.28 11.40
C LEU A 71 18.78 -3.46 10.72
N SER A 72 20.09 -3.63 10.94
CA SER A 72 20.83 -4.79 10.44
C SER A 72 20.20 -6.10 10.88
N THR A 73 19.82 -6.19 12.16
CA THR A 73 19.17 -7.38 12.74
C THR A 73 17.84 -7.66 12.07
N GLU A 74 17.00 -6.65 11.87
CA GLU A 74 15.70 -6.81 11.20
C GLU A 74 15.83 -7.23 9.73
N ILE A 75 16.80 -6.67 8.99
CA ILE A 75 17.07 -7.08 7.60
C ILE A 75 17.60 -8.51 7.53
N GLN A 76 18.50 -8.90 8.43
CA GLN A 76 19.00 -10.27 8.51
C GLN A 76 17.87 -11.27 8.84
N ASN A 77 16.98 -10.90 9.76
CA ASN A 77 15.81 -11.71 10.07
C ASN A 77 14.88 -11.83 8.85
N ASN A 78 14.69 -10.76 8.08
CA ASN A 78 13.92 -10.80 6.84
C ASN A 78 14.50 -11.79 5.83
N ILE A 79 15.81 -11.69 5.56
CA ILE A 79 16.53 -12.60 4.67
C ILE A 79 16.35 -14.04 5.13
N ARG A 80 16.53 -14.30 6.44
CA ARG A 80 16.36 -15.64 7.01
C ARG A 80 14.94 -16.17 6.83
N LEU A 81 13.93 -15.36 7.16
CA LEU A 81 12.53 -15.74 7.08
C LEU A 81 12.11 -16.08 5.65
N ILE A 82 12.44 -15.21 4.69
CA ILE A 82 12.10 -15.45 3.29
C ILE A 82 12.84 -16.68 2.75
N SER A 83 14.16 -16.77 2.99
CA SER A 83 14.98 -17.89 2.48
C SER A 83 14.53 -19.24 3.05
N SER A 84 14.19 -19.30 4.34
CA SER A 84 13.76 -20.54 5.00
C SER A 84 12.38 -21.01 4.54
N ASN A 85 11.56 -20.11 4.01
CA ASN A 85 10.19 -20.38 3.57
C ASN A 85 10.01 -20.19 2.06
N ASN A 86 11.10 -20.19 1.28
CA ASN A 86 11.09 -19.80 -0.13
C ASN A 86 10.04 -20.57 -0.95
N ASN A 87 9.99 -21.89 -0.80
CA ASN A 87 9.03 -22.74 -1.50
C ASN A 87 7.57 -22.33 -1.20
N VAL A 88 7.24 -22.04 0.07
CA VAL A 88 5.89 -21.60 0.44
C VAL A 88 5.58 -20.24 -0.17
N LEU A 89 6.51 -19.28 -0.06
CA LEU A 89 6.30 -17.90 -0.48
C LEU A 89 6.24 -17.73 -2.01
N GLU A 90 7.01 -18.53 -2.76
CA GLU A 90 6.96 -18.54 -4.23
C GLU A 90 5.65 -19.12 -4.77
N ASN A 91 5.08 -20.10 -4.06
CA ASN A 91 3.86 -20.81 -4.47
C ASN A 91 2.55 -20.22 -3.91
N LEU A 92 2.60 -19.03 -3.30
CA LEU A 92 1.38 -18.35 -2.83
C LEU A 92 0.46 -18.03 -4.01
N ASN A 93 -0.84 -18.30 -3.84
CA ASN A 93 -1.86 -17.96 -4.83
C ASN A 93 -2.23 -16.46 -4.76
N ILE A 94 -1.30 -15.60 -5.17
CA ILE A 94 -1.49 -14.15 -5.17
C ILE A 94 -2.58 -13.74 -6.17
N GLU A 95 -2.69 -14.45 -7.30
CA GLU A 95 -3.72 -14.21 -8.30
C GLU A 95 -5.12 -14.37 -7.70
N GLU A 96 -5.40 -15.48 -7.01
CA GLU A 96 -6.68 -15.68 -6.32
C GLU A 96 -6.96 -14.61 -5.25
N THR A 97 -5.95 -14.24 -4.47
CA THR A 97 -6.09 -13.16 -3.47
C THR A 97 -6.45 -11.83 -4.13
N CYS A 98 -5.79 -11.49 -5.24
CA CYS A 98 -6.08 -10.29 -6.02
C CYS A 98 -7.46 -10.36 -6.65
N ASP A 99 -7.88 -11.51 -7.18
CA ASP A 99 -9.18 -11.69 -7.82
C ASP A 99 -10.33 -11.62 -6.83
N LYS A 100 -10.16 -12.17 -5.61
CA LYS A 100 -11.12 -12.00 -4.51
C LYS A 100 -11.32 -10.54 -4.16
N PHE A 101 -10.23 -9.78 -4.03
CA PHE A 101 -10.33 -8.34 -3.78
C PHE A 101 -10.95 -7.58 -4.97
N ALA A 102 -10.56 -7.96 -6.19
CA ALA A 102 -11.03 -7.36 -7.44
C ALA A 102 -12.51 -7.61 -7.72
N ASN A 103 -13.18 -8.49 -6.96
CA ASN A 103 -14.59 -8.85 -7.06
C ASN A 103 -15.33 -8.74 -5.71
N GLN A 104 -14.77 -7.98 -4.76
CA GLN A 104 -15.29 -7.89 -3.39
C GLN A 104 -16.70 -7.28 -3.24
N TYR A 105 -17.24 -6.65 -4.30
CA TYR A 105 -18.56 -6.04 -4.32
C TYR A 105 -19.57 -6.80 -5.19
N ASP A 106 -19.23 -8.00 -5.67
CA ASP A 106 -20.12 -8.80 -6.55
C ASP A 106 -21.50 -9.05 -5.92
N THR A 107 -21.54 -9.35 -4.61
CA THR A 107 -22.80 -9.56 -3.88
C THR A 107 -23.64 -8.27 -3.84
N GLN A 108 -23.03 -7.14 -3.49
CA GLN A 108 -23.71 -5.85 -3.41
C GLN A 108 -24.23 -5.40 -4.77
N ILE A 109 -23.43 -5.62 -5.84
CA ILE A 109 -23.85 -5.36 -7.21
C ILE A 109 -25.05 -6.25 -7.57
N SER A 110 -24.98 -7.55 -7.27
CA SER A 110 -26.06 -8.49 -7.57
C SER A 110 -27.37 -8.12 -6.86
N ASP A 111 -27.29 -7.81 -5.56
CA ASP A 111 -28.45 -7.43 -4.75
C ASP A 111 -29.06 -6.11 -5.26
N GLN A 112 -28.22 -5.09 -5.49
CA GLN A 112 -28.68 -3.80 -6.00
C GLN A 112 -29.24 -3.91 -7.41
N LEU A 113 -28.63 -4.73 -8.29
CA LEU A 113 -29.13 -5.00 -9.63
C LEU A 113 -30.54 -5.61 -9.58
N HIS A 114 -30.79 -6.52 -8.65
CA HIS A 114 -32.12 -7.11 -8.47
C HIS A 114 -33.16 -6.04 -8.08
N ILE A 115 -32.83 -5.16 -7.14
CA ILE A 115 -33.69 -4.05 -6.72
C ILE A 115 -33.98 -3.11 -7.89
N THR A 116 -32.94 -2.68 -8.61
CA THR A 116 -33.08 -1.80 -9.79
C THR A 116 -33.96 -2.45 -10.86
N GLN A 117 -33.83 -3.76 -11.10
CA GLN A 117 -34.66 -4.50 -12.06
C GLN A 117 -36.14 -4.57 -11.64
N GLN A 118 -36.43 -4.70 -10.34
CA GLN A 118 -37.82 -4.68 -9.85
C GLN A 118 -38.50 -3.35 -10.14
N HIS A 119 -37.85 -2.22 -9.84
CA HIS A 119 -38.39 -0.90 -10.15
C HIS A 119 -38.48 -0.63 -11.65
N TRP A 120 -37.50 -1.10 -12.43
CA TRP A 120 -37.57 -1.00 -13.89
C TRP A 120 -38.79 -1.74 -14.46
N LYS A 121 -39.10 -2.92 -13.92
CA LYS A 121 -40.26 -3.70 -14.34
C LYS A 121 -41.57 -2.93 -14.07
N GLU A 122 -41.73 -2.40 -12.86
CA GLU A 122 -42.91 -1.59 -12.51
C GLU A 122 -43.04 -0.35 -13.40
N LEU A 123 -41.92 0.36 -13.65
CA LEU A 123 -41.90 1.51 -14.53
C LEU A 123 -42.25 1.13 -15.97
N SER A 124 -41.74 0.01 -16.48
CA SER A 124 -42.04 -0.51 -17.81
C SER A 124 -43.51 -0.87 -17.98
N GLU A 125 -44.17 -1.41 -16.96
CA GLU A 125 -45.61 -1.69 -16.98
C GLU A 125 -46.44 -0.40 -17.09
N VAL A 126 -46.04 0.66 -16.39
CA VAL A 126 -46.70 1.97 -16.51
C VAL A 126 -46.42 2.61 -17.87
N ASN A 127 -45.20 2.51 -18.40
CA ASN A 127 -44.87 2.97 -19.75
C ASN A 127 -45.77 2.30 -20.80
N ASN A 128 -45.90 0.98 -20.75
CA ASN A 128 -46.79 0.25 -21.66
C ASN A 128 -48.26 0.70 -21.52
N SER A 129 -48.69 1.04 -20.30
CA SER A 129 -50.05 1.53 -20.03
C SER A 129 -50.26 2.94 -20.61
N LEU A 130 -49.26 3.82 -20.50
CA LEU A 130 -49.25 5.16 -21.10
C LEU A 130 -49.23 5.06 -22.63
N ASP A 131 -48.40 4.18 -23.21
CA ASP A 131 -48.38 3.96 -24.66
C ASP A 131 -49.75 3.49 -25.18
N ALA A 132 -50.46 2.66 -24.40
CA ALA A 132 -51.77 2.14 -24.77
C ALA A 132 -52.93 3.13 -24.57
N ILE A 133 -52.79 4.16 -23.71
CA ILE A 133 -53.93 5.00 -23.32
C ILE A 133 -54.53 5.79 -24.48
N GLY A 134 -53.69 6.24 -25.42
CA GLY A 134 -54.11 6.97 -26.62
C GLY A 134 -54.94 6.15 -27.61
N PHE A 135 -55.01 4.82 -27.45
CA PHE A 135 -55.73 3.91 -28.33
C PHE A 135 -57.09 3.44 -27.78
N ARG A 136 -57.51 3.93 -26.61
CA ARG A 136 -58.79 3.57 -25.98
C ARG A 136 -59.51 4.78 -25.39
N GLN A 137 -60.81 4.63 -25.15
CA GLN A 137 -61.53 5.59 -24.31
C GLN A 137 -60.95 5.59 -22.89
N HIS A 138 -60.68 6.77 -22.37
CA HIS A 138 -60.16 7.02 -21.03
C HIS A 138 -60.66 8.38 -20.54
N THR A 139 -60.48 8.64 -19.24
CA THR A 139 -60.77 9.97 -18.67
C THR A 139 -59.47 10.73 -18.46
N GLU A 140 -59.53 12.07 -18.50
CA GLU A 140 -58.38 12.93 -18.20
C GLU A 140 -57.78 12.63 -16.81
N GLN A 141 -58.64 12.32 -15.83
CA GLN A 141 -58.19 11.93 -14.49
C GLN A 141 -57.41 10.62 -14.46
N GLU A 142 -57.74 9.67 -15.35
CA GLU A 142 -57.01 8.40 -15.48
C GLU A 142 -55.60 8.65 -16.05
N GLU A 143 -55.49 9.48 -17.07
CA GLU A 143 -54.21 9.85 -17.68
C GLU A 143 -53.30 10.60 -16.69
N ILE A 144 -53.84 11.58 -15.95
CA ILE A 144 -53.10 12.31 -14.91
C ILE A 144 -52.52 11.34 -13.86
N ARG A 145 -53.34 10.40 -13.36
CA ARG A 145 -52.87 9.41 -12.35
C ARG A 145 -51.78 8.49 -12.89
N LEU A 146 -51.82 8.13 -14.18
CA LEU A 146 -50.77 7.32 -14.79
C LEU A 146 -49.46 8.10 -14.93
N TRP A 147 -49.52 9.37 -15.30
CA TRP A 147 -48.33 10.24 -15.35
C TRP A 147 -47.72 10.48 -13.98
N GLU A 148 -48.51 10.78 -12.95
CA GLU A 148 -48.03 10.91 -11.56
C GLU A 148 -47.34 9.64 -11.06
N ARG A 149 -47.93 8.47 -11.38
CA ARG A 149 -47.34 7.17 -11.05
C ARG A 149 -46.05 6.93 -11.81
N HIS A 150 -46.02 7.26 -13.10
CA HIS A 150 -44.82 7.14 -13.93
C HIS A 150 -43.68 8.00 -13.39
N GLU A 151 -43.95 9.26 -13.06
CA GLU A 151 -42.96 10.18 -12.49
C GLU A 151 -42.37 9.60 -11.18
N THR A 152 -43.24 9.20 -10.25
CA THR A 152 -42.82 8.61 -8.97
C THR A 152 -41.97 7.35 -9.16
N LEU A 153 -42.33 6.46 -10.10
CA LEU A 153 -41.57 5.23 -10.37
C LEU A 153 -40.26 5.52 -11.09
N SER A 154 -40.24 6.52 -11.97
CA SER A 154 -39.04 6.98 -12.67
C SER A 154 -38.01 7.51 -11.68
N GLU A 155 -38.43 8.33 -10.72
CA GLU A 155 -37.55 8.83 -9.66
C GLU A 155 -36.92 7.69 -8.85
N LYS A 156 -37.74 6.71 -8.41
CA LYS A 156 -37.25 5.54 -7.67
C LYS A 156 -36.28 4.69 -8.50
N TYR A 157 -36.62 4.39 -9.75
CA TYR A 157 -35.73 3.63 -10.63
C TYR A 157 -34.40 4.36 -10.83
N ASN A 158 -34.43 5.68 -11.06
CA ASN A 158 -33.22 6.47 -11.26
C ASN A 158 -32.36 6.56 -9.99
N SER A 159 -32.97 6.64 -8.81
CA SER A 159 -32.22 6.61 -7.54
C SER A 159 -31.53 5.26 -7.33
N GLU A 160 -32.23 4.15 -7.54
CA GLU A 160 -31.64 2.81 -7.39
C GLU A 160 -30.59 2.51 -8.45
N LYS A 161 -30.77 3.01 -9.68
CA LYS A 161 -29.77 2.92 -10.74
C LYS A 161 -28.50 3.69 -10.37
N THR A 162 -28.63 4.87 -9.77
CA THR A 162 -27.48 5.67 -9.31
C THR A 162 -26.66 4.89 -8.27
N ILE A 163 -27.33 4.25 -7.30
CA ILE A 163 -26.65 3.41 -6.29
C ILE A 163 -25.94 2.22 -6.97
N LEU A 164 -26.57 1.59 -7.96
CA LEU A 164 -25.96 0.51 -8.73
C LEU A 164 -24.69 0.96 -9.47
N ASP A 165 -24.73 2.13 -10.10
CA ASP A 165 -23.58 2.71 -10.80
C ASP A 165 -22.41 2.98 -9.83
N GLU A 166 -22.70 3.46 -8.61
CA GLU A 166 -21.68 3.64 -7.57
C GLU A 166 -21.00 2.32 -7.16
N TRP A 167 -21.74 1.21 -7.08
CA TRP A 167 -21.16 -0.10 -6.78
C TRP A 167 -20.26 -0.59 -7.91
N TYR A 168 -20.67 -0.41 -9.17
CA TYR A 168 -19.81 -0.73 -10.32
C TYR A 168 -18.52 0.10 -10.33
N GLU A 169 -18.58 1.38 -9.98
CA GLU A 169 -17.37 2.21 -9.89
C GLU A 169 -16.44 1.77 -8.76
N LYS A 170 -16.99 1.42 -7.58
CA LYS A 170 -16.19 0.83 -6.50
C LYS A 170 -15.49 -0.46 -6.94
N GLN A 171 -16.19 -1.32 -7.69
CA GLN A 171 -15.61 -2.55 -8.21
C GLN A 171 -14.53 -2.30 -9.26
N ASN A 172 -14.73 -1.33 -10.15
CA ASN A 172 -13.76 -0.89 -11.13
C ASN A 172 -12.47 -0.38 -10.47
N ILE A 173 -12.60 0.42 -9.40
CA ILE A 173 -11.45 0.87 -8.60
C ILE A 173 -10.74 -0.31 -7.94
N ALA A 174 -11.48 -1.27 -7.39
CA ALA A 174 -10.90 -2.47 -6.79
C ALA A 174 -10.11 -3.31 -7.80
N ARG A 175 -10.64 -3.49 -9.03
CA ARG A 175 -9.96 -4.20 -10.14
C ARG A 175 -8.64 -3.52 -10.51
N LYS A 176 -8.69 -2.22 -10.80
CA LYS A 176 -7.49 -1.42 -11.13
C LYS A 176 -6.46 -1.40 -10.00
N THR A 177 -6.92 -1.48 -8.75
CA THR A 177 -6.04 -1.56 -7.59
C THR A 177 -5.38 -2.94 -7.54
N ALA A 178 -6.16 -4.02 -7.67
CA ALA A 178 -5.64 -5.38 -7.63
C ALA A 178 -4.56 -5.65 -8.68
N GLU A 179 -4.73 -5.12 -9.89
CA GLU A 179 -3.77 -5.24 -11.00
C GLU A 179 -2.35 -4.82 -10.61
N LYS A 180 -2.22 -3.77 -9.79
CA LYS A 180 -0.90 -3.26 -9.32
C LYS A 180 -0.17 -4.23 -8.41
N TYR A 181 -0.89 -5.17 -7.80
CA TYR A 181 -0.40 -6.04 -6.73
C TYR A 181 -0.36 -7.52 -7.13
N ARG A 182 -0.57 -7.85 -8.41
CA ARG A 182 -0.65 -9.25 -8.91
C ARG A 182 0.68 -10.02 -8.92
N GLU A 183 1.81 -9.33 -8.97
CA GLU A 183 3.11 -10.00 -9.05
C GLU A 183 3.58 -10.50 -7.67
N ASN A 184 4.34 -11.61 -7.65
CA ASN A 184 4.99 -12.07 -6.43
C ASN A 184 6.24 -11.25 -6.11
N TYR A 185 6.21 -10.50 -5.00
CA TYR A 185 7.32 -9.65 -4.57
C TYR A 185 8.26 -10.29 -3.54
N PHE A 186 7.96 -11.48 -2.99
CA PHE A 186 8.85 -12.10 -1.98
C PHE A 186 10.27 -12.38 -2.52
N PRO A 187 10.47 -12.89 -3.75
CA PRO A 187 11.81 -13.04 -4.32
C PRO A 187 12.52 -11.68 -4.52
N LYS A 188 11.76 -10.66 -4.93
CA LYS A 188 12.27 -9.29 -5.11
C LYS A 188 12.68 -8.66 -3.78
N LEU A 189 11.89 -8.88 -2.73
CA LEU A 189 12.21 -8.48 -1.37
C LEU A 189 13.49 -9.15 -0.87
N LEU A 190 13.66 -10.46 -1.10
CA LEU A 190 14.91 -11.13 -0.74
C LEU A 190 16.12 -10.50 -1.43
N SER A 191 16.03 -10.19 -2.73
CA SER A 191 17.09 -9.48 -3.45
C SER A 191 17.34 -8.09 -2.87
N LEU A 192 16.28 -7.35 -2.53
CA LEU A 192 16.38 -6.01 -1.93
C LEU A 192 17.07 -6.07 -0.57
N SER A 193 16.63 -6.93 0.34
CA SER A 193 17.20 -7.05 1.69
C SER A 193 18.67 -7.47 1.63
N ASN A 194 19.04 -8.39 0.74
CA ASN A 194 20.45 -8.73 0.49
C ASN A 194 21.26 -7.53 -0.02
N LYS A 195 20.69 -6.66 -0.86
CA LYS A 195 21.38 -5.42 -1.28
C LYS A 195 21.55 -4.46 -0.09
N LEU A 196 20.47 -4.20 0.64
CA LEU A 196 20.48 -3.20 1.72
C LEU A 196 21.40 -3.58 2.88
N ILE A 197 21.49 -4.86 3.25
CA ILE A 197 22.37 -5.30 4.35
C ILE A 197 23.85 -4.98 4.06
N HIS A 198 24.28 -5.04 2.79
CA HIS A 198 25.64 -4.67 2.42
C HIS A 198 25.95 -3.19 2.70
N TYR A 199 24.97 -2.30 2.55
CA TYR A 199 25.12 -0.87 2.80
C TYR A 199 25.10 -0.49 4.29
N ILE A 200 24.44 -1.31 5.13
CA ILE A 200 24.47 -1.13 6.59
C ILE A 200 25.76 -1.69 7.18
N SER A 201 26.30 -2.76 6.58
CA SER A 201 27.51 -3.41 7.10
C SER A 201 28.72 -2.45 7.12
N PRO A 202 29.62 -2.53 8.12
CA PRO A 202 30.65 -1.50 8.39
C PRO A 202 31.68 -1.24 7.29
N GLN A 203 31.61 -1.92 6.13
CA GLN A 203 32.66 -1.86 5.10
C GLN A 203 32.75 -0.54 4.32
N LYS A 204 31.83 0.42 4.53
CA LYS A 204 31.97 1.80 4.01
C LYS A 204 31.99 2.91 5.05
N ASN A 205 32.21 2.61 6.34
CA ASN A 205 32.49 3.64 7.36
C ASN A 205 33.96 4.14 7.33
N ARG A 206 34.54 4.31 6.14
CA ARG A 206 35.78 5.11 5.96
C ARG A 206 35.55 6.59 6.31
N ALA A 207 34.30 7.06 6.31
CA ALA A 207 33.95 8.40 6.78
C ALA A 207 34.14 8.59 8.29
N VAL A 208 33.97 7.54 9.11
CA VAL A 208 34.22 7.62 10.56
C VAL A 208 35.72 7.60 10.88
N LYS A 209 36.55 6.93 10.05
CA LYS A 209 38.01 7.05 10.14
C LYS A 209 38.52 8.45 9.73
N ASN A 210 37.80 9.16 8.86
CA ASN A 210 38.22 10.49 8.40
C ASN A 210 37.89 11.66 9.36
N LYS A 211 37.01 11.47 10.36
CA LYS A 211 36.87 12.47 11.44
C LYS A 211 38.14 12.61 12.28
N SER A 212 38.92 11.53 12.44
CA SER A 212 40.24 11.55 13.08
C SER A 212 41.30 12.28 12.24
N TYR A 213 41.21 12.19 10.90
CA TYR A 213 42.14 12.90 10.01
C TYR A 213 41.84 14.40 9.90
N PHE A 214 40.56 14.81 9.89
CA PHE A 214 40.20 16.23 9.83
C PHE A 214 40.58 17.00 11.12
N TYR A 215 40.43 16.39 12.30
CA TYR A 215 40.87 17.00 13.56
C TYR A 215 42.40 17.03 13.73
N ASN A 216 43.14 16.11 13.12
CA ASN A 216 44.60 16.08 13.19
C ASN A 216 45.27 17.05 12.20
N CYS A 217 44.66 17.38 11.08
CA CYS A 217 45.24 18.30 10.10
C CYS A 217 45.04 19.79 10.43
N TYR A 218 44.06 20.15 11.27
CA TYR A 218 43.76 21.56 11.60
C TYR A 218 43.70 21.87 13.12
N GLY A 219 44.05 20.92 13.98
CA GLY A 219 43.91 21.05 15.45
C GLY A 219 45.21 21.27 16.24
N LYS A 220 46.35 21.54 15.61
CA LYS A 220 47.65 21.71 16.30
C LYS A 220 48.38 23.03 16.04
N GLU A 221 47.65 24.13 15.81
CA GLU A 221 48.23 25.48 15.88
C GLU A 221 47.45 26.36 16.88
N GLY A 222 47.60 26.08 18.18
CA GLY A 222 46.92 26.90 19.18
C GLY A 222 47.32 26.73 20.64
N ILE A 223 48.33 25.91 20.97
CA ILE A 223 48.79 25.78 22.36
C ILE A 223 50.31 25.62 22.37
N LEU A 224 51.04 26.71 22.21
CA LEU A 224 52.44 26.86 22.66
C LEU A 224 52.86 28.33 22.50
N HIS A 225 52.46 29.18 23.45
CA HIS A 225 53.32 30.23 24.01
C HIS A 225 52.58 31.05 25.07
N ARG A 226 52.62 30.57 26.32
CA ARG A 226 52.68 31.44 27.49
C ARG A 226 53.33 30.67 28.63
N LYS A 227 54.60 30.96 28.87
CA LYS A 227 55.23 31.23 30.18
C LYS A 227 56.74 31.10 30.03
N SER A 228 57.45 32.24 30.03
CA SER A 228 58.60 32.51 30.91
C SER A 228 59.45 33.68 30.40
N ARG A 229 59.25 34.88 30.96
CA ARG A 229 60.34 35.83 31.23
C ARG A 229 60.00 36.61 32.50
N LEU A 230 60.51 36.08 33.62
CA LEU A 230 60.91 36.83 34.78
C LEU A 230 62.42 37.08 34.63
N LYS A 231 62.80 38.33 34.41
CA LYS A 231 63.98 39.03 34.93
C LYS A 231 63.93 40.46 34.42
#